data_AF-A0A9E4F5Y7-F1
#
_entry.id   AF-A0A9E4F5Y7-F1
#
_cell.length_a   1.000
_cell.length_b   1.000
_cell.length_c   1.000
_cell.angle_alpha   90.00
_cell.angle_beta   90.00
_cell.angle_gamma   90.00
#
_symmetry.space_group_name_H-M   'P 1'
#
loop_
_entity.id
_entity.type
_entity.pdbx_description
1 polymer ?
#
loop_
_entity_poly.entity_id
_entity_poly.type
_entity_poly.pdbx_seq_one_letter_code
_entity_poly.pdbx_strand_id
1 'polypeptide(L)'
;MGILIQALPCFQGRLSEARAGAKLIAQIGGPVSALPSALEAPTDLETISLHLVIDGYEAAPSSLKDVDLVHDFLDWFPDRIGMTRIAPPQVYTYRSRKEEDWGVSGFVLIAESHITVHTFPDRSYLNVDIFSCREFDAAESLDIVKGWFGLERTESRVLERGLQYLDTTEAYTGMVRERFGLQPSKGSS
;
A
#
# COMPACT_ATOMS: atom_id res chain seq x y z
N MET A 1 -16.41 -13.74 23.83
CA MET A 1 -16.96 -12.52 23.19
C MET A 1 -16.43 -12.47 21.78
N GLY A 2 -17.24 -12.85 20.79
CA GLY A 2 -16.85 -12.77 19.39
C GLY A 2 -16.89 -11.33 18.93
N ILE A 3 -15.76 -10.83 18.43
CA ILE A 3 -15.68 -9.52 17.79
C ILE A 3 -16.38 -9.67 16.44
N LEU A 4 -17.57 -9.10 16.34
CA LEU A 4 -18.27 -8.93 15.07
C LEU A 4 -17.49 -7.88 14.26
N ILE A 5 -16.65 -8.34 13.33
CA ILE A 5 -15.95 -7.48 12.38
C ILE A 5 -17.03 -6.92 11.43
N GLN A 6 -17.54 -5.73 11.75
CA GLN A 6 -18.34 -4.96 10.79
C GLN A 6 -17.43 -4.59 9.61
N ALA A 7 -17.93 -4.79 8.39
CA ALA A 7 -17.22 -4.41 7.17
C ALA A 7 -16.82 -2.93 7.25
N LEU A 8 -15.51 -2.68 7.16
CA LEU A 8 -14.90 -1.37 7.30
C LEU A 8 -15.29 -0.44 6.13
N PRO A 9 -15.21 0.90 6.30
CA PRO A 9 -15.70 1.90 5.36
C PRO A 9 -15.21 1.73 3.90
N CYS A 10 -14.03 1.13 3.70
CA CYS A 10 -13.45 0.81 2.38
C CYS A 10 -14.39 -0.05 1.49
N PHE A 11 -15.25 -0.88 2.09
CA PHE A 11 -16.20 -1.73 1.37
C PHE A 11 -17.60 -1.09 1.22
N GLN A 12 -17.99 -0.21 2.15
CA GLN A 12 -19.32 0.41 2.14
C GLN A 12 -19.45 1.47 1.04
N GLY A 13 -18.40 2.22 0.72
CA GLY A 13 -18.39 3.16 -0.41
C GLY A 13 -18.68 2.49 -1.75
N ARG A 14 -18.08 1.31 -1.98
CA ARG A 14 -18.28 0.48 -3.19
C ARG A 14 -19.71 -0.05 -3.34
N LEU A 15 -20.39 -0.39 -2.25
CA LEU A 15 -21.76 -0.90 -2.29
C LEU A 15 -22.82 0.19 -2.52
N SER A 16 -22.59 1.42 -2.06
CA SER A 16 -23.52 2.53 -2.29
C SER A 16 -23.55 2.98 -3.75
N GLU A 17 -22.39 3.00 -4.41
CA GLU A 17 -22.26 3.43 -5.81
C GLU A 17 -22.80 2.35 -6.77
N ALA A 18 -22.52 1.07 -6.50
CA ALA A 18 -23.08 -0.05 -7.26
C ALA A 18 -24.62 -0.13 -7.17
N ARG A 19 -25.20 0.19 -6.00
CA ARG A 19 -26.67 0.24 -5.83
C ARG A 19 -27.32 1.43 -6.52
N ALA A 20 -26.63 2.57 -6.64
CA ALA A 20 -27.13 3.72 -7.37
C ALA A 20 -27.22 3.43 -8.89
N GLY A 21 -26.21 2.75 -9.45
CA GLY A 21 -26.20 2.32 -10.85
C GLY A 21 -27.31 1.30 -11.19
N ALA A 22 -27.55 0.33 -10.32
CA ALA A 22 -28.60 -0.68 -10.54
C ALA A 22 -30.03 -0.10 -10.50
N LYS A 23 -30.27 0.99 -9.77
CA LYS A 23 -31.58 1.64 -9.69
C LYS A 23 -31.97 2.42 -10.96
N LEU A 24 -30.99 2.87 -11.74
CA LEU A 24 -31.22 3.61 -12.99
C LEU A 24 -31.65 2.69 -14.14
N ILE A 25 -31.18 1.44 -14.13
CA ILE A 25 -31.44 0.45 -15.20
C ILE A 25 -32.89 -0.09 -15.16
N ALA A 26 -33.56 -0.06 -14.00
CA ALA A 26 -34.91 -0.61 -13.84
C ALA A 26 -36.05 0.31 -14.33
N GLN A 27 -35.78 1.58 -14.69
CA GLN A 27 -36.83 2.55 -15.04
C GLN A 27 -37.04 2.79 -16.55
N ILE A 28 -36.24 2.17 -17.41
CA ILE A 28 -36.28 2.40 -18.87
C ILE A 28 -36.80 1.15 -19.59
N GLY A 29 -38.12 0.98 -19.60
CA GLY A 29 -38.83 -0.07 -20.33
C GLY A 29 -39.00 0.26 -21.82
N GLY A 30 -37.92 0.25 -22.60
CA GLY A 30 -37.92 0.51 -24.05
C GLY A 30 -37.23 -0.60 -24.87
N PRO A 31 -37.60 -0.80 -26.14
CA PRO A 31 -37.13 -1.92 -26.96
C PRO A 31 -35.63 -1.83 -27.29
N VAL A 32 -34.97 -2.99 -27.22
CA VAL A 32 -33.54 -3.23 -27.48
C VAL A 32 -33.26 -3.15 -28.98
N SER A 33 -33.20 -1.96 -29.57
CA SER A 33 -32.76 -1.84 -30.98
C SER A 33 -32.04 -0.54 -31.35
N ALA A 34 -31.64 0.29 -30.38
CA ALA A 34 -30.78 1.44 -30.64
C ALA A 34 -29.95 1.76 -29.39
N LEU A 35 -28.83 1.05 -29.22
CA LEU A 35 -27.81 1.43 -28.25
C LEU A 35 -26.90 2.49 -28.92
N PRO A 36 -26.77 3.70 -28.36
CA PRO A 36 -25.71 4.61 -28.75
C PRO A 36 -24.36 3.99 -28.39
N SER A 37 -23.43 4.01 -29.34
CA SER A 37 -22.01 3.85 -29.08
C SER A 37 -21.56 4.91 -28.06
N ALA A 38 -20.84 4.48 -27.03
CA ALA A 38 -20.18 5.29 -26.00
C ALA A 38 -21.09 5.96 -24.95
N LEU A 39 -21.49 5.17 -23.95
CA LEU A 39 -21.33 5.63 -22.57
C LEU A 39 -19.93 5.20 -22.15
N GLU A 40 -18.95 6.10 -22.23
CA GLU A 40 -17.65 5.87 -21.60
C GLU A 40 -17.90 5.73 -20.10
N ALA A 41 -17.66 4.53 -19.57
CA ALA A 41 -17.57 4.33 -18.13
C ALA A 41 -16.50 5.31 -17.61
N PRO A 42 -16.71 5.93 -16.43
CA PRO A 42 -15.64 6.70 -15.81
C PRO A 42 -14.40 5.82 -15.80
N THR A 43 -13.29 6.31 -16.33
CA THR A 43 -11.99 5.64 -16.18
C THR A 43 -11.75 5.54 -14.68
N ASP A 44 -12.04 4.36 -14.13
CA ASP A 44 -11.96 4.06 -12.71
C ASP A 44 -10.59 4.53 -12.23
N LEU A 45 -10.59 5.33 -11.16
CA LEU A 45 -9.36 5.80 -10.51
C LEU A 45 -8.51 4.57 -10.23
N GLU A 46 -7.45 4.43 -11.02
CA GLU A 46 -6.44 3.40 -10.95
C GLU A 46 -5.81 3.52 -9.56
N THR A 47 -6.35 2.82 -8.55
CA THR A 47 -5.86 2.91 -7.17
C THR A 47 -4.53 2.18 -7.10
N ILE A 48 -3.45 2.88 -7.42
CA ILE A 48 -2.09 2.36 -7.33
C ILE A 48 -1.80 2.11 -5.85
N SER A 49 -1.75 0.83 -5.46
CA SER A 49 -1.24 0.48 -4.13
C SER A 49 0.27 0.70 -4.13
N LEU A 50 0.72 1.62 -3.29
CA LEU A 50 2.08 2.09 -3.26
C LEU A 50 2.85 1.38 -2.14
N HIS A 51 4.02 0.83 -2.47
CA HIS A 51 4.95 0.29 -1.50
C HIS A 51 6.29 1.00 -1.60
N LEU A 52 6.52 1.93 -0.67
CA LEU A 52 7.79 2.64 -0.53
C LEU A 52 8.71 1.82 0.37
N VAL A 53 9.85 1.41 -0.17
CA VAL A 53 10.92 0.73 0.56
C VAL A 53 12.08 1.69 0.72
N ILE A 54 12.60 1.83 1.94
CA ILE A 54 13.64 2.79 2.30
C ILE A 54 14.78 2.07 3.00
N ASP A 55 15.99 2.30 2.51
CA ASP A 55 17.25 1.95 3.15
C ASP A 55 17.89 3.23 3.69
N GLY A 56 17.99 3.34 5.01
CA GLY A 56 18.55 4.48 5.72
C GLY A 56 19.93 4.20 6.28
N TYR A 57 20.86 5.15 6.14
CA TYR A 57 22.26 5.00 6.54
C TYR A 57 22.71 6.19 7.40
N GLU A 58 23.81 5.96 8.12
CA GLU A 58 24.56 7.00 8.83
C GLU A 58 23.75 7.64 9.98
N ALA A 59 22.77 6.92 10.54
CA ALA A 59 22.07 7.36 11.74
C ALA A 59 22.87 7.11 13.03
N ALA A 60 22.60 7.94 14.03
CA ALA A 60 23.17 7.80 15.37
C ALA A 60 22.72 6.46 15.99
N PRO A 61 23.64 5.62 16.53
CA PRO A 61 23.28 4.36 17.18
C PRO A 61 22.29 4.52 18.34
N SER A 62 22.23 5.71 18.96
CA SER A 62 21.24 6.05 19.99
C SER A 62 19.82 6.07 19.49
N SER A 63 19.58 6.62 18.29
CA SER A 63 18.27 6.63 17.62
C SER A 63 17.87 5.20 17.26
N LEU A 64 18.80 4.43 16.71
CA LEU A 64 18.52 3.08 16.20
C LEU A 64 18.23 2.04 17.29
N LYS A 65 18.72 2.23 18.52
CA LYS A 65 18.42 1.33 19.64
C LYS A 65 17.19 1.74 20.46
N ASP A 66 16.58 2.87 20.13
CA ASP A 66 15.48 3.45 20.88
C ASP A 66 14.15 2.77 20.48
N VAL A 67 13.63 1.97 21.41
CA VAL A 67 12.37 1.24 21.22
C VAL A 67 11.19 2.21 21.19
N ASP A 68 11.23 3.26 22.00
CA ASP A 68 10.15 4.24 22.11
C ASP A 68 10.12 5.10 20.84
N LEU A 69 11.28 5.49 20.31
CA LEU A 69 11.36 6.22 19.04
C LEU A 69 10.72 5.45 17.88
N VAL A 70 10.98 4.14 17.78
CA VAL A 70 10.38 3.27 16.76
C VAL A 70 8.89 3.09 17.00
N HIS A 71 8.48 2.89 18.24
CA HIS A 71 7.07 2.78 18.61
C HIS A 71 6.30 4.06 18.24
N ASP A 72 6.82 5.22 18.61
CA ASP A 72 6.20 6.53 18.39
C ASP A 72 6.09 6.85 16.90
N PHE A 73 7.11 6.48 16.10
CA PHE A 73 7.03 6.57 14.65
C PHE A 73 5.86 5.73 14.12
N LEU A 74 5.76 4.46 14.53
CA LEU A 74 4.74 3.53 14.05
C LEU A 74 3.33 3.87 14.55
N ASP A 75 3.20 4.54 15.70
CA ASP A 75 1.91 5.04 16.17
C ASP A 75 1.50 6.31 15.41
N TRP A 76 2.41 7.27 15.24
CA TRP A 76 2.11 8.56 14.65
C TRP A 76 1.98 8.54 13.12
N PHE A 77 2.89 7.85 12.43
CA PHE A 77 3.04 7.93 10.98
C PHE A 77 1.79 7.50 10.19
N PRO A 78 1.05 6.44 10.56
CA PRO A 78 -0.19 6.08 9.88
C PRO A 78 -1.20 7.24 9.79
N ASP A 79 -1.39 8.00 10.88
CA ASP A 79 -2.33 9.14 10.87
C ASP A 79 -1.82 10.26 9.95
N ARG A 80 -0.51 10.45 9.88
CA ARG A 80 0.13 11.48 9.04
C ARG A 80 -0.12 11.26 7.55
N ILE A 81 -0.22 10.00 7.11
CA ILE A 81 -0.52 9.64 5.73
C ILE A 81 -2.02 9.32 5.51
N GLY A 82 -2.88 9.51 6.53
CA GLY A 82 -4.33 9.27 6.42
C GLY A 82 -4.74 7.79 6.46
N MET A 83 -3.89 6.93 7.01
CA MET A 83 -4.11 5.50 7.18
C MET A 83 -4.65 5.16 8.56
N THR A 84 -5.47 4.11 8.62
CA THR A 84 -6.09 3.66 9.86
C THR A 84 -5.36 2.44 10.41
N ARG A 85 -4.81 2.55 11.61
CA ARG A 85 -4.25 1.42 12.36
C ARG A 85 -5.35 0.42 12.70
N ILE A 86 -5.10 -0.87 12.50
CA ILE A 86 -6.00 -1.96 12.92
C ILE A 86 -5.61 -2.53 14.29
N ALA A 87 -4.36 -2.29 14.71
CA ALA A 87 -3.81 -2.70 15.98
C ALA A 87 -2.74 -1.70 16.44
N PRO A 88 -2.45 -1.61 17.74
CA PRO A 88 -1.32 -0.85 18.24
C PRO A 88 0.00 -1.37 17.65
N PRO A 89 1.02 -0.50 17.47
CA PRO A 89 2.35 -0.92 17.04
C PRO A 89 2.92 -2.03 17.92
N GLN A 90 3.62 -2.97 17.30
CA GLN A 90 4.32 -4.05 17.97
C GLN A 90 5.81 -3.86 17.73
N VAL A 91 6.59 -3.70 18.80
CA VAL A 91 8.02 -3.39 18.72
C VAL A 91 8.81 -4.35 19.60
N TYR A 92 9.88 -4.90 19.06
CA TYR A 92 10.71 -5.92 19.69
C TYR A 92 12.18 -5.64 19.47
N THR A 93 13.00 -5.84 20.50
CA THR A 93 14.46 -5.88 20.33
C THR A 93 14.88 -7.29 19.92
N TYR A 94 15.57 -7.40 18.78
CA TYR A 94 16.11 -8.66 18.27
C TYR A 94 17.64 -8.68 18.43
N ARG A 95 18.18 -9.87 18.71
CA ARG A 95 19.63 -10.15 18.73
C ARG A 95 19.90 -11.48 18.01
N SER A 96 20.74 -11.42 16.98
CA SER A 96 21.21 -12.59 16.23
C SER A 96 22.43 -13.25 16.91
N ARG A 97 22.95 -14.31 16.29
CA ARG A 97 24.24 -14.93 16.66
C ARG A 97 25.44 -14.07 16.25
N LYS A 98 25.30 -13.27 15.20
CA LYS A 98 26.32 -12.29 14.80
C LYS A 98 26.11 -11.05 15.67
N GLU A 99 27.16 -10.59 16.36
CA GLU A 99 27.04 -9.53 17.36
C GLU A 99 26.48 -8.22 16.79
N GLU A 100 26.85 -7.87 15.57
CA GLU A 100 26.39 -6.67 14.84
C GLU A 100 24.97 -6.79 14.25
N ASP A 101 24.37 -7.99 14.26
CA ASP A 101 23.02 -8.25 13.71
C ASP A 101 22.00 -8.21 14.85
N TRP A 102 21.84 -7.02 15.42
CA TRP A 102 20.84 -6.73 16.45
C TRP A 102 20.21 -5.36 16.21
N GLY A 103 19.08 -5.12 16.85
CA GLY A 103 18.43 -3.82 16.85
C GLY A 103 16.96 -3.90 17.25
N VAL A 104 16.19 -2.94 16.78
CA VAL A 104 14.77 -2.80 17.05
C VAL A 104 14.00 -3.14 15.77
N SER A 105 13.04 -4.04 15.89
CA SER A 105 12.11 -4.41 14.83
C SER A 105 10.70 -4.07 15.27
N GLY A 106 10.03 -3.23 14.51
CA GLY A 106 8.69 -2.78 14.79
C GLY A 106 7.79 -2.88 13.58
N PHE A 107 6.50 -3.08 13.80
CA PHE A 107 5.50 -3.02 12.75
C PHE A 107 4.17 -2.49 13.29
N VAL A 108 3.41 -1.88 12.39
CA VAL A 108 2.00 -1.56 12.61
C VAL A 108 1.19 -2.07 11.43
N LEU A 109 0.09 -2.73 11.76
CA LEU A 109 -0.88 -3.14 10.76
C LEU A 109 -1.84 -1.97 10.52
N ILE A 110 -2.03 -1.63 9.26
CA ILE A 110 -3.03 -0.66 8.80
C ILE A 110 -4.02 -1.38 7.88
N ALA A 111 -5.17 -0.76 7.63
CA ALA A 111 -6.19 -1.39 6.80
C ALA A 111 -5.60 -1.85 5.45
N GLU A 112 -5.61 -3.17 5.22
CA GLU A 112 -5.20 -3.84 3.97
C GLU A 112 -3.68 -3.78 3.64
N SER A 113 -2.83 -3.32 4.57
CA SER A 113 -1.39 -3.14 4.34
C SER A 113 -0.56 -3.08 5.65
N HIS A 114 0.64 -2.51 5.65
CA HIS A 114 1.52 -2.47 6.82
C HIS A 114 2.62 -1.41 6.71
N ILE A 115 3.15 -1.00 7.86
CA ILE A 115 4.41 -0.27 7.95
C ILE A 115 5.36 -1.06 8.87
N THR A 116 6.61 -1.24 8.43
CA THR A 116 7.65 -1.97 9.16
C THR A 116 8.90 -1.10 9.31
N VAL A 117 9.60 -1.27 10.43
CA VAL A 117 10.89 -0.65 10.71
C VAL A 117 11.83 -1.70 11.27
N HIS A 118 13.02 -1.83 10.71
CA HIS A 118 14.09 -2.68 11.23
C HIS A 118 15.37 -1.88 11.36
N THR A 119 15.92 -1.77 12.56
CA THR A 119 17.15 -1.01 12.81
C THR A 119 18.32 -1.94 13.08
N PHE A 120 19.53 -1.44 12.79
CA PHE A 120 20.82 -2.11 13.01
C PHE A 120 21.82 -1.09 13.57
N PRO A 121 21.85 -0.87 14.90
CA PRO A 121 22.63 0.20 15.52
C PRO A 121 24.13 0.16 15.21
N ASP A 122 24.74 -1.02 15.26
CA ASP A 122 26.18 -1.19 15.01
C ASP A 122 26.57 -1.01 13.55
N ARG A 123 25.58 -1.03 12.65
CA ARG A 123 25.75 -0.79 11.21
C ARG A 123 25.36 0.63 10.81
N SER A 124 24.89 1.45 11.75
CA SER A 124 24.29 2.77 11.47
C SER A 124 23.25 2.69 10.35
N TYR A 125 22.42 1.65 10.36
CA TYR A 125 21.55 1.29 9.24
C TYR A 125 20.13 0.97 9.71
N LEU A 126 19.14 1.27 8.87
CA LEU A 126 17.75 0.84 9.09
C LEU A 126 17.01 0.62 7.77
N ASN A 127 15.98 -0.21 7.85
CA ASN A 127 15.01 -0.44 6.78
C ASN A 127 13.64 0.03 7.23
N VAL A 128 12.93 0.71 6.33
CA VAL A 128 11.52 1.04 6.50
C VAL A 128 10.75 0.60 5.27
N ASP A 129 9.63 -0.09 5.48
CA ASP A 129 8.65 -0.34 4.44
C ASP A 129 7.36 0.40 4.80
N ILE A 130 6.85 1.20 3.86
CA ILE A 130 5.56 1.87 3.96
C ILE A 130 4.72 1.33 2.81
N PHE A 131 3.85 0.37 3.11
CA PHE A 131 2.92 -0.19 2.15
C PHE A 131 1.52 0.30 2.45
N SER A 132 0.83 0.82 1.43
CA SER A 132 -0.55 1.29 1.54
C SER A 132 -1.37 0.93 0.29
N CYS A 133 -2.65 0.61 0.50
CA CYS A 133 -3.64 0.45 -0.57
C CYS A 133 -4.23 1.77 -1.06
N ARG A 134 -3.91 2.88 -0.38
CA ARG A 134 -4.24 4.26 -0.79
C ARG A 134 -2.95 5.00 -1.12
N GLU A 135 -3.03 5.92 -2.09
CA GLU A 135 -1.91 6.77 -2.46
C GLU A 135 -1.45 7.64 -1.28
N PHE A 136 -0.14 7.89 -1.23
CA PHE A 136 0.51 8.80 -0.31
C PHE A 136 1.74 9.40 -0.99
N ASP A 137 2.20 10.57 -0.51
CA ASP A 137 3.39 11.20 -1.05
C ASP A 137 4.66 10.47 -0.57
N ALA A 138 5.30 9.77 -1.50
CA ALA A 138 6.52 9.01 -1.21
C ALA A 138 7.72 9.90 -0.88
N ALA A 139 7.83 11.08 -1.50
CA ALA A 139 8.94 12.00 -1.25
C ALA A 139 8.80 12.63 0.14
N GLU A 140 7.60 13.09 0.48
CA GLU A 140 7.29 13.59 1.82
C GLU A 140 7.52 12.51 2.89
N SER A 141 7.10 11.27 2.61
CA SER A 141 7.31 10.14 3.52
C SER A 141 8.79 9.83 3.73
N LEU A 142 9.60 9.88 2.67
CA LEU A 142 11.05 9.71 2.76
C LEU A 142 11.69 10.81 3.61
N ASP A 143 11.30 12.07 3.42
CA ASP A 143 11.82 13.19 4.19
C ASP A 143 11.45 13.09 5.67
N ILE A 144 10.23 12.65 5.98
CA ILE A 144 9.79 12.38 7.35
C ILE A 144 10.65 11.29 7.99
N VAL A 145 10.85 10.15 7.31
CA VAL A 145 11.68 9.04 7.81
C VAL A 145 13.12 9.50 8.04
N LYS A 146 13.67 10.28 7.08
CA LYS A 146 15.01 10.86 7.17
C LYS A 146 15.16 11.73 8.41
N GLY A 147 14.23 12.65 8.64
CA GLY A 147 14.23 13.54 9.79
C GLY A 147 13.99 12.84 11.12
N TRP A 148 13.06 11.88 11.16
CA TRP A 148 12.66 11.18 12.39
C TRP A 148 13.80 10.33 12.98
N PHE A 149 14.51 9.60 12.12
CA PHE A 149 15.60 8.73 12.57
C PHE A 149 16.97 9.39 12.53
N GLY A 150 17.07 10.61 11.99
CA GLY A 150 18.33 11.35 11.85
C GLY A 150 19.28 10.71 10.85
N LEU A 151 18.77 10.37 9.66
CA LEU A 151 19.55 9.73 8.59
C LEU A 151 20.29 10.77 7.76
N GLU A 152 21.57 10.57 7.49
CA GLU A 152 22.33 11.45 6.60
C GLU A 152 22.12 11.07 5.13
N ARG A 153 22.08 9.76 4.85
CA ARG A 153 21.90 9.18 3.52
C ARG A 153 20.74 8.20 3.48
N THR A 154 19.99 8.22 2.39
CA THR A 154 18.84 7.35 2.15
C THR A 154 18.83 6.86 0.71
N GLU A 155 18.47 5.60 0.51
CA GLU A 155 18.08 5.03 -0.78
C GLU A 155 16.63 4.59 -0.68
N SER A 156 15.84 4.79 -1.73
CA SER A 156 14.43 4.42 -1.70
C SER A 156 13.95 3.90 -3.05
N ARG A 157 12.98 2.99 -3.02
CA ARG A 157 12.30 2.48 -4.21
C ARG A 157 10.80 2.50 -3.99
N VAL A 158 10.08 2.92 -5.00
CA VAL A 158 8.63 2.82 -5.05
C VAL A 158 8.29 1.58 -5.88
N LEU A 159 7.50 0.70 -5.28
CA LEU A 159 6.99 -0.51 -5.92
C LEU A 159 5.49 -0.38 -6.05
N GLU A 160 4.99 -0.55 -7.27
CA GLU A 160 3.56 -0.69 -7.50
C GLU A 160 3.13 -2.10 -7.10
N ARG A 161 2.11 -2.19 -6.25
CA ARG A 161 1.58 -3.47 -5.77
C ARG A 161 0.28 -3.75 -6.48
N GLY A 162 0.33 -4.73 -7.38
CA GLY A 162 -0.82 -5.07 -8.22
C GLY A 162 -1.98 -5.67 -7.42
N LEU A 163 -2.97 -4.84 -7.11
CA LEU A 163 -4.30 -5.28 -6.70
C LEU A 163 -5.24 -5.50 -7.91
N GLN A 164 -4.74 -5.28 -9.14
CA GLN A 164 -5.45 -5.49 -10.42
C GLN A 164 -6.00 -6.90 -10.70
N TYR A 165 -5.94 -7.81 -9.72
CA TYR A 165 -6.58 -9.13 -9.77
C TYR A 165 -7.61 -9.36 -8.65
N LEU A 166 -7.94 -8.35 -7.84
CA LEU A 166 -8.98 -8.45 -6.82
C LEU A 166 -10.40 -8.30 -7.41
N ASP A 167 -10.53 -7.65 -8.56
CA ASP A 167 -11.74 -7.73 -9.38
C ASP A 167 -11.59 -8.82 -10.46
N THR A 168 -12.56 -9.74 -10.47
CA THR A 168 -12.68 -10.79 -11.49
C THR A 168 -12.74 -10.25 -12.91
N THR A 169 -13.25 -9.03 -13.11
CA THR A 169 -13.41 -8.41 -14.44
C THR A 169 -12.08 -7.87 -14.95
N GLU A 170 -11.32 -7.17 -14.11
CA GLU A 170 -9.96 -6.71 -14.40
C GLU A 170 -8.99 -7.87 -14.61
N ALA A 171 -9.08 -8.91 -13.76
CA ALA A 171 -8.28 -10.14 -13.91
C ALA A 171 -8.52 -10.82 -15.27
N TYR A 172 -9.78 -10.97 -15.67
CA TYR A 172 -10.13 -11.55 -16.97
C TYR A 172 -9.64 -10.69 -18.12
N THR A 173 -9.82 -9.38 -18.04
CA THR A 173 -9.42 -8.43 -19.09
C THR A 173 -7.90 -8.37 -19.25
N GLY A 174 -7.15 -8.38 -18.15
CA GLY A 174 -5.68 -8.42 -18.15
C GLY A 174 -5.15 -9.71 -18.77
N MET A 175 -5.66 -10.88 -18.35
CA MET A 175 -5.31 -12.17 -18.95
C MET A 175 -5.62 -12.24 -20.46
N VAL A 176 -6.77 -11.69 -20.86
CA VAL A 176 -7.18 -11.60 -22.27
C VAL A 176 -6.18 -10.72 -23.03
N ARG A 177 -5.88 -9.51 -22.57
CA ARG A 177 -4.94 -8.58 -23.23
C ARG A 177 -3.55 -9.16 -23.39
N GLU A 178 -2.99 -9.77 -22.35
CA GLU A 178 -1.66 -10.41 -22.41
C GLU A 178 -1.64 -11.58 -23.41
N ARG A 179 -2.70 -12.39 -23.41
CA ARG A 179 -2.82 -13.54 -24.32
C ARG A 179 -3.01 -13.11 -25.78
N PHE A 180 -3.68 -11.99 -26.04
CA PHE A 180 -3.84 -11.43 -27.38
C PHE A 180 -2.65 -10.56 -27.82
N GLY A 181 -1.90 -9.98 -26.88
CA GLY A 181 -0.66 -9.22 -27.14
C GLY A 181 0.54 -10.09 -27.52
N LEU A 182 0.48 -11.40 -27.27
CA LEU A 182 1.48 -12.39 -27.71
C LEU A 182 1.25 -12.92 -29.13
N GLN A 183 0.37 -12.31 -29.94
CA GLN A 183 0.30 -12.67 -31.35
C GLN A 183 1.62 -12.26 -32.04
N PRO A 184 2.41 -13.20 -32.60
CA PRO A 184 3.61 -12.83 -33.31
C PRO A 184 3.23 -11.89 -34.45
N SER A 185 3.96 -10.78 -34.59
CA SER A 185 3.82 -9.86 -35.72
C SER A 185 3.74 -10.65 -37.01
N LYS A 186 2.61 -10.57 -37.72
CA LYS A 186 2.49 -11.15 -39.05
C LYS A 186 3.42 -10.38 -40.00
N GLY A 187 4.61 -10.96 -40.18
CA GLY A 187 5.45 -11.08 -41.38
C GLY A 187 5.68 -9.89 -42.31
N SER A 188 6.90 -9.81 -42.83
CA SER A 188 7.11 -9.40 -44.22
C SER A 188 8.26 -10.21 -44.83
N SER A 189 7.90 -10.95 -45.89
CA SER A 189 8.66 -11.33 -47.10
C SER A 189 10.19 -11.34 -47.08
#